data_AF-A0A3C0BTA2-F1
#
_entry.id   AF-A0A3C0BTA2-F1
#
_cell.length_a   1.000
_cell.length_b   1.000
_cell.length_c   1.000
_cell.angle_alpha   90.00
_cell.angle_beta   90.00
_cell.angle_gamma   90.00
#
_symmetry.space_group_name_H-M   'P 1'
#
loop_
_entity.id
_entity.type
_entity.pdbx_description
1 polymer ?
#
loop_
_entity_poly.entity_id
_entity_poly.type
_entity_poly.pdbx_seq_one_letter_code
_entity_poly.pdbx_strand_id
1 'polypeptide(L)'
;MYQWKENKKEETQENLGGGTTTTTTYDYTREWSQDAIDSSDFKYPNDHQNPEMPFRNARFAASDAKLGGWTLDADTLGRVNYSQALKPGAPAGWTRSGDNYYRGDAAAPKVGDMRVRYVDLPSGTTISVLALESGDGFALFTTKNGYQVELAAVGNRSAAELIEGQRKAEALLTWILRGVGTLLMFLGFALFLAPLSTMASVIPIFGRIVGGAAALVSLAIAVPLSILVIAFAWLAYRPILGAGLILLAIAVGYGLWRWHK
;
A
#
# COMPACT_ATOMS: atom_id res chain seq x y z
N MET A 1 19.28 -4.56 -7.01
CA MET A 1 20.16 -5.74 -7.20
C MET A 1 19.33 -6.89 -7.76
N TYR A 2 19.92 -7.74 -8.59
CA TYR A 2 19.30 -8.99 -9.01
C TYR A 2 19.52 -10.01 -7.90
N GLN A 3 18.44 -10.56 -7.34
CA GLN A 3 18.52 -11.35 -6.12
C GLN A 3 17.35 -12.35 -6.04
N TRP A 4 17.51 -13.37 -5.20
CA TRP A 4 16.46 -14.32 -4.87
C TRP A 4 15.35 -13.67 -4.07
N LYS A 5 14.12 -14.10 -4.33
CA LYS A 5 12.91 -13.79 -3.57
C LYS A 5 12.13 -15.07 -3.35
N GLU A 6 11.79 -15.31 -2.09
CA GLU A 6 10.87 -16.37 -1.68
C GLU A 6 9.42 -15.90 -1.83
N ASN A 7 8.60 -16.71 -2.48
CA ASN A 7 7.16 -16.53 -2.57
C ASN A 7 6.51 -17.68 -1.80
N LYS A 8 5.62 -17.34 -0.87
CA LYS A 8 4.94 -18.32 -0.02
C LYS A 8 3.47 -18.44 -0.44
N LYS A 9 3.03 -19.66 -0.71
CA LYS A 9 1.62 -19.97 -0.99
C LYS A 9 1.11 -20.95 0.05
N GLU A 10 -0.04 -20.64 0.65
CA GLU A 10 -0.70 -21.52 1.60
C GLU A 10 -2.03 -22.01 1.01
N GLU A 11 -2.22 -23.32 1.00
CA GLU A 11 -3.48 -23.96 0.61
C GLU A 11 -3.99 -24.80 1.77
N THR A 12 -5.22 -24.51 2.21
CA THR A 12 -5.88 -25.26 3.28
C THR A 12 -6.93 -26.17 2.69
N GLN A 13 -6.88 -27.45 3.02
CA GLN A 13 -7.88 -28.45 2.62
C GLN A 13 -8.53 -29.06 3.86
N GLU A 14 -9.85 -29.24 3.79
CA GLU A 14 -10.60 -29.96 4.82
C GLU A 14 -10.51 -31.47 4.59
N ASN A 15 -10.16 -32.20 5.64
CA ASN A 15 -10.11 -33.67 5.64
C ASN A 15 -11.47 -34.25 6.07
N LEU A 16 -11.73 -35.48 5.65
CA LEU A 16 -12.85 -36.27 6.17
C LEU A 16 -12.70 -36.44 7.69
N GLY A 17 -13.66 -35.94 8.46
CA GLY A 17 -13.63 -35.94 9.93
C GLY A 17 -13.37 -34.57 10.59
N GLY A 18 -13.31 -33.48 9.82
CA GLY A 18 -13.31 -32.11 10.36
C GLY A 18 -11.93 -31.55 10.75
N GLY A 19 -10.84 -32.26 10.47
CA GLY A 19 -9.47 -31.72 10.56
C GLY A 19 -9.08 -30.97 9.27
N THR A 20 -8.19 -29.99 9.37
CA THR A 20 -7.66 -29.24 8.21
C THR A 20 -6.18 -29.54 7.99
N THR A 21 -5.77 -29.76 6.75
CA THR A 21 -4.36 -29.81 6.35
C THR A 21 -4.00 -28.50 5.68
N THR A 22 -2.98 -27.79 6.18
CA THR A 22 -2.40 -26.62 5.51
C THR A 22 -1.12 -27.05 4.81
N THR A 23 -1.09 -26.94 3.49
CA THR A 23 0.10 -27.15 2.66
C THR A 23 0.71 -25.78 2.37
N THR A 24 1.96 -25.58 2.79
CA THR A 24 2.73 -24.38 2.46
C THR A 24 3.75 -24.72 1.38
N THR A 25 3.61 -24.07 0.22
CA THR A 25 4.55 -24.16 -0.89
C THR A 25 5.44 -22.92 -0.90
N TYR A 26 6.75 -23.15 -1.06
CA TYR A 26 7.76 -22.10 -1.16
C TYR A 26 8.35 -22.13 -2.57
N ASP A 27 8.20 -21.02 -3.29
CA ASP A 27 8.69 -20.85 -4.66
C ASP A 27 9.74 -19.73 -4.71
N TYR A 28 10.90 -20.00 -5.31
CA TYR A 28 11.99 -19.03 -5.40
C TYR A 28 12.09 -18.46 -6.81
N THR A 29 12.09 -17.13 -6.89
CA THR A 29 12.31 -16.41 -8.15
C THR A 29 13.53 -15.50 -8.03
N ARG A 30 14.18 -15.22 -9.16
CA ARG A 30 15.24 -14.22 -9.23
C ARG A 30 14.70 -12.98 -9.91
N GLU A 31 14.73 -11.86 -9.21
CA GLU A 31 14.20 -10.60 -9.71
C GLU A 31 15.07 -9.41 -9.34
N TRP A 32 14.86 -8.30 -10.05
CA TRP A 32 15.47 -7.03 -9.72
C TRP A 32 14.70 -6.36 -8.60
N SER A 33 15.32 -6.23 -7.43
CA SER A 33 14.76 -5.49 -6.30
C SER A 33 15.48 -4.16 -6.06
N GLN A 34 14.73 -3.17 -5.57
CA GLN A 34 15.29 -1.90 -5.09
C GLN A 34 15.81 -2.01 -3.65
N ASP A 35 15.28 -2.95 -2.88
CA ASP A 35 15.63 -3.19 -1.48
C ASP A 35 16.38 -4.50 -1.31
N ALA A 36 17.31 -4.55 -0.36
CA ALA A 36 17.98 -5.79 0.02
C ALA A 36 16.97 -6.77 0.61
N ILE A 37 16.89 -7.98 0.06
CA ILE A 37 16.09 -9.08 0.62
C ILE A 37 17.02 -9.93 1.46
N ASP A 38 16.73 -10.00 2.75
CA ASP A 38 17.45 -10.87 3.66
C ASP A 38 17.12 -12.34 3.36
N SER A 39 18.11 -13.06 2.82
CA SER A 39 17.97 -14.47 2.49
C SER A 39 18.16 -15.40 3.69
N SER A 40 18.61 -14.92 4.87
CA SER A 40 18.73 -15.79 6.05
C SER A 40 17.38 -16.30 6.54
N ASP A 41 16.32 -15.54 6.25
CA ASP A 41 14.94 -15.85 6.65
C ASP A 41 14.23 -16.78 5.67
N PHE A 42 14.88 -17.15 4.56
CA PHE A 42 14.31 -18.09 3.61
C PHE A 42 14.17 -19.49 4.22
N LYS A 43 13.16 -20.22 3.77
CA LYS A 43 12.94 -21.63 4.16
C LYS A 43 14.11 -22.52 3.75
N TYR A 44 14.71 -22.27 2.58
CA TYR A 44 15.87 -23.00 2.06
C TYR A 44 17.00 -22.02 1.67
N PRO A 45 17.72 -21.45 2.66
CA PRO A 45 18.66 -20.36 2.43
C PRO A 45 19.96 -20.82 1.76
N ASN A 46 20.38 -22.07 1.98
CA ASN A 46 21.65 -22.61 1.47
C ASN A 46 21.75 -22.56 -0.06
N ASP A 47 20.63 -22.73 -0.76
CA ASP A 47 20.56 -22.71 -2.23
C ASP A 47 20.13 -21.34 -2.79
N HIS A 48 19.78 -20.39 -1.92
CA HIS A 48 19.15 -19.11 -2.29
C HIS A 48 19.76 -17.91 -1.57
N GLN A 49 21.08 -17.88 -1.45
CA GLN A 49 21.79 -16.79 -0.78
C GLN A 49 21.81 -15.50 -1.62
N ASN A 50 21.50 -14.38 -0.97
CA ASN A 50 21.66 -13.05 -1.52
C ASN A 50 22.90 -12.38 -0.92
N PRO A 51 23.80 -11.81 -1.74
CA PRO A 51 24.91 -11.03 -1.21
C PRO A 51 24.43 -9.71 -0.61
N GLU A 52 25.30 -9.03 0.14
CA GLU A 52 25.01 -7.67 0.61
C GLU A 52 24.81 -6.70 -0.57
N MET A 53 23.83 -5.81 -0.42
CA MET A 53 23.53 -4.80 -1.43
C MET A 53 24.42 -3.55 -1.23
N PRO A 54 25.36 -3.24 -2.14
CA PRO A 54 26.33 -2.16 -1.93
C PRO A 54 25.76 -0.75 -2.14
N PHE A 55 24.67 -0.62 -2.90
CA PHE A 55 24.06 0.66 -3.22
C PHE A 55 22.56 0.61 -2.99
N ARG A 56 22.03 1.63 -2.31
CA ARG A 56 20.60 1.86 -2.14
C ARG A 56 20.16 3.06 -2.98
N ASN A 57 18.85 3.19 -3.14
CA ASN A 57 18.27 4.39 -3.74
C ASN A 57 18.73 5.64 -2.97
N ALA A 58 19.19 6.65 -3.71
CA ALA A 58 19.63 7.92 -3.15
C ALA A 58 19.02 9.06 -3.96
N ARG A 59 18.71 10.17 -3.28
CA ARG A 59 18.27 11.42 -3.88
C ARG A 59 19.24 12.52 -3.49
N PHE A 60 19.53 13.40 -4.43
CA PHE A 60 20.44 14.52 -4.25
C PHE A 60 19.69 15.79 -4.68
N ALA A 61 19.56 16.73 -3.76
CA ALA A 61 18.94 18.03 -4.02
C ALA A 61 20.02 19.03 -4.46
N ALA A 62 19.71 19.88 -5.45
CA ALA A 62 20.59 20.99 -5.81
C ALA A 62 20.52 22.07 -4.73
N SER A 63 21.67 22.56 -4.26
CA SER A 63 21.77 23.53 -3.17
C SER A 63 21.31 24.94 -3.56
N ASP A 64 21.21 25.21 -4.86
CA ASP A 64 20.87 26.50 -5.46
C ASP A 64 19.56 26.44 -6.26
N ALA A 65 18.74 25.40 -6.04
CA ALA A 65 17.46 25.25 -6.70
C ALA A 65 16.51 26.41 -6.37
N LYS A 66 15.89 26.98 -7.39
CA LYS A 66 14.95 28.10 -7.24
C LYS A 66 13.68 27.88 -8.05
N LEU A 67 12.59 28.39 -7.51
CA LEU A 67 11.35 28.62 -8.23
C LEU A 67 11.09 30.12 -8.24
N GLY A 68 11.30 30.77 -9.38
CA GLY A 68 11.24 32.24 -9.43
C GLY A 68 12.22 32.88 -8.44
N GLY A 69 11.69 33.65 -7.49
CA GLY A 69 12.49 34.30 -6.44
C GLY A 69 12.74 33.44 -5.19
N TRP A 70 12.08 32.29 -5.07
CA TRP A 70 12.10 31.47 -3.86
C TRP A 70 13.08 30.31 -3.96
N THR A 71 13.80 30.03 -2.87
CA THR A 71 14.68 28.88 -2.67
C THR A 71 13.85 27.61 -2.50
N LEU A 72 14.23 26.55 -3.20
CA LEU A 72 13.65 25.21 -3.04
C LEU A 72 14.59 24.36 -2.20
N ASP A 73 14.19 24.05 -0.98
CA ASP A 73 14.95 23.17 -0.11
C ASP A 73 14.76 21.69 -0.49
N ALA A 74 15.50 20.82 0.21
CA ALA A 74 15.44 19.39 -0.03
C ALA A 74 14.06 18.77 0.30
N ASP A 75 13.30 19.35 1.23
CA ASP A 75 11.95 18.86 1.57
C ASP A 75 10.97 19.15 0.42
N THR A 76 10.95 20.41 -0.04
CA THR A 76 10.11 20.84 -1.17
C THR A 76 10.44 20.05 -2.43
N LEU A 77 11.73 19.89 -2.75
CA LEU A 77 12.18 19.08 -3.89
C LEU A 77 11.85 17.59 -3.72
N GLY A 78 11.91 17.08 -2.49
CA GLY A 78 11.56 15.70 -2.15
C GLY A 78 10.09 15.36 -2.47
N ARG A 79 9.20 16.35 -2.41
CA ARG A 79 7.76 16.22 -2.71
C ARG A 79 7.45 16.17 -4.20
N VAL A 80 8.35 16.65 -5.05
CA VAL A 80 8.17 16.62 -6.51
C VAL A 80 8.45 15.21 -7.02
N ASN A 81 7.46 14.61 -7.68
CA ASN A 81 7.67 13.38 -8.43
C ASN A 81 8.25 13.69 -9.82
N TYR A 82 9.40 13.10 -10.13
CA TYR A 82 10.08 13.23 -11.42
C TYR A 82 10.60 11.87 -11.88
N SER A 83 10.65 11.69 -13.20
CA SER A 83 11.01 10.42 -13.82
C SER A 83 11.79 10.58 -15.14
N GLN A 84 12.19 11.81 -15.46
CA GLN A 84 12.99 12.09 -16.64
C GLN A 84 14.34 11.38 -16.50
N ALA A 85 14.71 10.61 -17.52
CA ALA A 85 15.92 9.81 -17.49
C ALA A 85 17.16 10.69 -17.66
N LEU A 86 18.06 10.65 -16.67
CA LEU A 86 19.38 11.25 -16.76
C LEU A 86 20.36 10.19 -17.28
N LYS A 87 21.19 10.55 -18.26
CA LYS A 87 22.08 9.61 -18.96
C LYS A 87 23.55 9.99 -18.79
N PRO A 88 24.12 9.93 -17.57
CA PRO A 88 25.53 10.23 -17.37
C PRO A 88 26.44 9.23 -18.12
N GLY A 89 27.73 9.55 -18.24
CA GLY A 89 28.72 8.57 -18.69
C GLY A 89 28.72 7.33 -17.78
N ALA A 90 28.88 6.14 -18.35
CA ALA A 90 28.96 4.93 -17.54
C ALA A 90 30.27 4.94 -16.73
N PRO A 91 30.22 4.77 -15.40
CA PRO A 91 31.43 4.67 -14.59
C PRO A 91 32.22 3.40 -14.92
N ALA A 92 33.49 3.36 -14.54
CA ALA A 92 34.35 2.19 -14.77
C ALA A 92 33.73 0.91 -14.16
N GLY A 93 33.72 -0.18 -14.93
CA GLY A 93 33.11 -1.45 -14.53
C GLY A 93 31.58 -1.51 -14.66
N TRP A 94 30.95 -0.46 -15.21
CA TRP A 94 29.52 -0.44 -15.53
C TRP A 94 29.30 -0.32 -17.03
N THR A 95 28.24 -0.96 -17.51
CA THR A 95 27.80 -0.87 -18.91
C THR A 95 26.42 -0.24 -18.98
N ARG A 96 26.19 0.67 -19.94
CA ARG A 96 24.88 1.27 -20.16
C ARG A 96 24.10 0.45 -21.19
N SER A 97 22.86 0.10 -20.87
CA SER A 97 21.91 -0.50 -21.80
C SER A 97 20.53 0.15 -21.62
N GLY A 98 20.07 0.86 -22.66
CA GLY A 98 18.90 1.74 -22.59
C GLY A 98 19.10 2.87 -21.58
N ASP A 99 18.13 3.02 -20.65
CA ASP A 99 18.17 4.01 -19.56
C ASP A 99 18.79 3.45 -18.27
N ASN A 100 19.30 2.22 -18.28
CA ASN A 100 19.86 1.54 -17.12
C ASN A 100 21.37 1.32 -17.26
N TYR A 101 22.03 1.26 -16.11
CA TYR A 101 23.45 0.99 -15.95
C TYR A 101 23.59 -0.31 -15.18
N TYR A 102 24.42 -1.22 -15.68
CA TYR A 102 24.59 -2.55 -15.15
C TYR A 102 26.02 -2.78 -14.69
N ARG A 103 26.17 -3.37 -13.50
CA ARG A 103 27.39 -4.02 -13.06
C ARG A 103 27.11 -5.52 -13.08
N GLY A 104 27.51 -6.17 -14.16
CA GLY A 104 27.08 -7.51 -14.53
C GLY A 104 26.58 -7.55 -15.97
N ASP A 105 25.93 -8.65 -16.36
CA ASP A 105 25.35 -8.83 -17.69
C ASP A 105 23.86 -8.45 -17.68
N ALA A 106 23.47 -7.50 -18.53
CA ALA A 106 22.08 -7.06 -18.64
C ALA A 106 21.16 -8.13 -19.27
N ALA A 107 21.70 -8.98 -20.15
CA ALA A 107 20.94 -10.02 -20.85
C ALA A 107 20.88 -11.33 -20.05
N ALA A 108 21.90 -11.60 -19.23
CA ALA A 108 21.99 -12.80 -18.39
C ALA A 108 22.41 -12.45 -16.95
N PRO A 109 21.54 -11.75 -16.18
CA PRO A 109 21.90 -11.27 -14.86
C PRO A 109 22.11 -12.41 -13.87
N LYS A 110 23.10 -12.25 -12.99
CA LYS A 110 23.43 -13.17 -11.89
C LYS A 110 23.09 -12.55 -10.55
N VAL A 111 22.85 -13.39 -9.55
CA VAL A 111 22.55 -12.93 -8.20
C VAL A 111 23.72 -12.07 -7.71
N GLY A 112 23.42 -10.86 -7.23
CA GLY A 112 24.41 -9.84 -6.88
C GLY A 112 24.67 -8.79 -7.96
N ASP A 113 24.24 -9.01 -9.20
CA ASP A 113 24.38 -8.01 -10.25
C ASP A 113 23.58 -6.75 -9.90
N MET A 114 24.10 -5.59 -10.30
CA MET A 114 23.49 -4.30 -9.99
C MET A 114 22.91 -3.67 -11.24
N ARG A 115 21.75 -3.04 -11.06
CA ARG A 115 21.09 -2.20 -12.06
C ARG A 115 20.76 -0.88 -11.40
N VAL A 116 21.23 0.21 -12.00
CA VAL A 116 20.98 1.59 -11.56
C VAL A 116 20.35 2.36 -12.70
N ARG A 117 19.36 3.20 -12.37
CA ARG A 117 18.78 4.18 -13.28
C ARG A 117 18.92 5.54 -12.64
N TYR A 118 19.40 6.51 -13.41
CA TYR A 118 19.44 7.90 -12.97
C TYR A 118 18.21 8.62 -13.52
N VAL A 119 17.56 9.40 -12.66
CA VAL A 119 16.50 10.31 -13.03
C VAL A 119 16.77 11.66 -12.42
N ASP A 120 16.38 12.71 -13.12
CA ASP A 120 16.54 14.09 -12.66
C ASP A 120 15.27 14.92 -12.85
N LEU A 121 15.29 16.06 -12.19
CA LEU A 121 14.36 17.17 -12.43
C LEU A 121 15.20 18.29 -13.06
N PRO A 122 15.21 18.42 -14.40
CA PRO A 122 16.08 19.40 -15.05
C PRO A 122 15.76 20.83 -14.64
N SER A 123 16.78 21.68 -14.66
CA SER A 123 16.58 23.12 -14.56
C SER A 123 15.69 23.62 -15.70
N GLY A 124 14.80 24.56 -15.40
CA GLY A 124 13.78 25.05 -16.33
C GLY A 124 12.52 24.20 -16.40
N THR A 125 12.43 23.10 -15.64
CA THR A 125 11.17 22.35 -15.52
C THR A 125 10.12 23.18 -14.80
N THR A 126 8.96 23.37 -15.43
CA THR A 126 7.82 23.99 -14.78
C THR A 126 7.35 23.13 -13.61
N ILE A 127 7.31 23.70 -12.42
CA ILE A 127 6.72 23.08 -11.23
C ILE A 127 5.68 24.02 -10.62
N SER A 128 4.76 23.45 -9.86
CA SER A 128 3.78 24.20 -9.07
C SER A 128 3.91 23.79 -7.62
N VAL A 129 3.91 24.77 -6.72
CA VAL A 129 4.07 24.60 -5.27
C VAL A 129 2.90 25.25 -4.55
N LEU A 130 2.32 24.55 -3.58
CA LEU A 130 1.32 25.06 -2.64
C LEU A 130 1.82 24.85 -1.22
N ALA A 131 2.29 25.92 -0.58
CA ALA A 131 2.90 25.90 0.75
C ALA A 131 2.73 27.27 1.43
N LEU A 132 3.12 27.38 2.71
CA LEU A 132 3.26 28.67 3.38
C LEU A 132 4.52 29.35 2.86
N GLU A 133 4.42 30.62 2.44
CA GLU A 133 5.60 31.44 2.16
C GLU A 133 6.31 31.77 3.48
N SER A 134 7.60 31.47 3.56
CA SER A 134 8.40 31.68 4.77
C SER A 134 9.81 32.12 4.41
N GLY A 135 10.13 33.40 4.67
CA GLY A 135 11.44 33.97 4.33
C GLY A 135 11.66 34.00 2.82
N ASP A 136 12.75 33.38 2.37
CA ASP A 136 13.09 33.23 0.95
C ASP A 136 12.60 31.90 0.36
N GLY A 137 11.82 31.10 1.09
CA GLY A 137 11.39 29.77 0.66
C GLY A 137 9.98 29.40 1.09
N PHE A 138 9.77 28.10 1.31
CA PHE A 138 8.49 27.52 1.64
C PHE A 138 8.54 26.81 2.99
N ALA A 139 7.40 26.73 3.66
CA ALA A 139 7.24 25.98 4.90
C ALA A 139 5.88 25.25 4.91
N LEU A 140 5.80 24.26 5.80
CA LEU A 140 4.58 23.51 6.03
C LEU A 140 3.45 24.42 6.55
N PHE A 141 2.32 24.44 5.86
CA PHE A 141 1.12 25.14 6.31
C PHE A 141 0.20 24.20 7.09
N THR A 142 -0.15 24.53 8.34
CA THR A 142 -1.14 23.76 9.10
C THR A 142 -2.50 24.46 9.04
N THR A 143 -3.51 23.79 8.49
CA THR A 143 -4.88 24.30 8.44
C THR A 143 -5.54 24.27 9.83
N LYS A 144 -6.67 24.97 9.99
CA LYS A 144 -7.44 24.99 11.25
C LYS A 144 -7.86 23.61 11.76
N ASN A 145 -8.05 22.64 10.86
CA ASN A 145 -8.39 21.26 11.20
C ASN A 145 -7.17 20.33 11.33
N GLY A 146 -5.96 20.88 11.47
CA GLY A 146 -4.72 20.13 11.69
C GLY A 146 -4.14 19.47 10.45
N TYR A 147 -4.68 19.75 9.26
CA TYR A 147 -4.16 19.20 8.01
C TYR A 147 -2.93 19.98 7.57
N GLN A 148 -1.85 19.27 7.27
CA GLN A 148 -0.59 19.87 6.87
C GLN A 148 -0.50 19.91 5.34
N VAL A 149 -0.20 21.09 4.80
CA VAL A 149 -0.17 21.37 3.37
C VAL A 149 1.20 21.89 3.00
N GLU A 150 1.88 21.11 2.18
CA GLU A 150 3.04 21.52 1.42
C GLU A 150 3.10 20.57 0.24
N LEU A 151 2.65 21.03 -0.92
CA LEU A 151 2.45 20.22 -2.11
C LEU A 151 3.34 20.75 -3.22
N ALA A 152 3.99 19.86 -3.95
CA ALA A 152 4.77 20.23 -5.12
C ALA A 152 4.56 19.19 -6.23
N ALA A 153 4.42 19.64 -7.47
CA ALA A 153 4.29 18.76 -8.62
C ALA A 153 4.88 19.36 -9.88
N VAL A 154 5.31 18.50 -10.81
CA VAL A 154 5.72 18.90 -12.15
C VAL A 154 4.50 19.37 -12.97
N GLY A 155 4.71 20.42 -13.75
CA GLY A 155 3.73 21.06 -14.63
C GLY A 155 3.13 22.33 -14.04
N ASN A 156 2.36 23.03 -14.87
CA ASN A 156 1.52 24.15 -14.45
C ASN A 156 0.21 23.58 -13.88
N ARG A 157 0.10 23.53 -12.55
CA ARG A 157 -1.03 22.96 -11.81
C ARG A 157 -1.65 24.03 -10.94
N SER A 158 -2.97 24.11 -10.98
CA SER A 158 -3.73 24.91 -10.02
C SER A 158 -3.63 24.33 -8.61
N ALA A 159 -3.86 25.16 -7.60
CA ALA A 159 -3.97 24.70 -6.21
C ALA A 159 -5.04 23.61 -6.05
N ALA A 160 -6.15 23.71 -6.80
CA ALA A 160 -7.22 22.71 -6.78
C ALA A 160 -6.72 21.33 -7.27
N GLU A 161 -5.96 21.28 -8.36
CA GLU A 161 -5.39 20.03 -8.87
C GLU A 161 -4.38 19.41 -7.90
N LEU A 162 -3.51 20.22 -7.27
CA LEU A 162 -2.55 19.74 -6.28
C LEU A 162 -3.27 19.08 -5.08
N ILE A 163 -4.32 19.74 -4.57
CA ILE A 163 -5.14 19.25 -3.46
C ILE A 163 -5.94 18.01 -3.86
N GLU A 164 -6.53 18.00 -5.06
CA GLU A 164 -7.33 16.86 -5.54
C GLU A 164 -6.47 15.60 -5.69
N GLY A 165 -5.25 15.74 -6.21
CA GLY A 165 -4.29 14.64 -6.32
C GLY A 165 -4.02 13.97 -4.98
N GLN A 166 -3.77 14.75 -3.93
CA GLN A 166 -3.59 14.22 -2.59
C GLN A 166 -4.85 13.58 -2.03
N ARG A 167 -6.02 14.20 -2.21
CA ARG A 167 -7.30 13.65 -1.71
C ARG A 167 -7.62 12.30 -2.31
N LYS A 168 -7.33 12.08 -3.60
CA LYS A 168 -7.58 10.80 -4.27
C LYS A 168 -6.70 9.67 -3.72
N ALA A 169 -5.41 9.92 -3.52
CA ALA A 169 -4.48 8.93 -2.96
C ALA A 169 -4.89 8.51 -1.54
N GLU A 170 -5.20 9.49 -0.69
CA GLU A 170 -5.65 9.25 0.70
C GLU A 170 -7.02 8.56 0.76
N ALA A 171 -7.95 8.95 -0.13
CA ALA A 171 -9.24 8.30 -0.23
C ALA A 171 -9.08 6.82 -0.62
N LEU A 172 -8.25 6.53 -1.62
CA LEU A 172 -8.05 5.16 -2.11
C LEU A 172 -7.49 4.25 -1.00
N LEU A 173 -6.42 4.68 -0.31
CA LEU A 173 -5.85 3.90 0.79
C LEU A 173 -6.87 3.69 1.92
N THR A 174 -7.62 4.73 2.28
CA THR A 174 -8.67 4.63 3.30
C THR A 174 -9.74 3.59 2.91
N TRP A 175 -10.18 3.58 1.65
CA TRP A 175 -11.16 2.60 1.16
C TRP A 175 -10.59 1.19 1.07
N ILE A 176 -9.33 1.03 0.67
CA ILE A 176 -8.64 -0.27 0.68
C ILE A 176 -8.58 -0.82 2.11
N LEU A 177 -8.10 -0.04 3.07
CA LEU A 177 -8.01 -0.44 4.48
C LEU A 177 -9.39 -0.78 5.06
N ARG A 178 -10.43 -0.04 4.69
CA ARG A 178 -11.82 -0.35 5.09
C ARG A 178 -12.34 -1.64 4.46
N GLY A 179 -12.04 -1.88 3.18
CA GLY A 179 -12.39 -3.13 2.51
C GLY A 179 -11.70 -4.32 3.15
N VAL A 180 -10.39 -4.22 3.40
CA VAL A 180 -9.60 -5.25 4.08
C VAL A 180 -10.11 -5.47 5.52
N GLY A 181 -10.35 -4.39 6.28
CA GLY A 181 -10.88 -4.50 7.64
C GLY A 181 -12.26 -5.15 7.69
N THR A 182 -13.15 -4.83 6.73
CA THR A 182 -14.47 -5.47 6.61
C THR A 182 -14.33 -6.95 6.27
N LEU A 183 -13.42 -7.31 5.37
CA LEU A 183 -13.12 -8.70 5.03
C LEU A 183 -12.59 -9.47 6.25
N LEU A 184 -11.64 -8.90 7.00
CA LEU A 184 -11.11 -9.52 8.21
C LEU A 184 -12.19 -9.70 9.28
N MET A 185 -13.10 -8.73 9.44
CA MET A 185 -14.24 -8.85 10.35
C MET A 185 -15.17 -9.99 9.92
N PHE A 186 -15.48 -10.10 8.63
CA PHE A 186 -16.25 -11.21 8.08
C PHE A 186 -15.58 -12.56 8.34
N LEU A 187 -14.28 -12.68 8.05
CA LEU A 187 -13.53 -13.91 8.29
C LEU A 187 -13.49 -14.27 9.78
N GLY A 188 -13.36 -13.28 10.67
CA GLY A 188 -13.40 -13.47 12.11
C GLY A 188 -14.74 -14.07 12.58
N PHE A 189 -15.88 -13.55 12.10
CA PHE A 189 -17.19 -14.12 12.41
C PHE A 189 -17.41 -15.50 11.77
N ALA A 190 -16.93 -15.71 10.54
CA ALA A 190 -17.03 -16.99 9.87
C ALA A 190 -16.26 -18.09 10.63
N LEU A 191 -15.05 -17.77 11.10
CA LEU A 191 -14.26 -18.66 11.95
C LEU A 191 -14.91 -18.89 13.31
N PHE A 192 -15.50 -17.86 13.91
CA PHE A 192 -16.22 -18.00 15.19
C PHE A 192 -17.43 -18.94 15.07
N LEU A 193 -18.16 -18.90 13.95
CA LEU A 193 -19.29 -19.79 13.68
C LEU A 193 -18.89 -21.15 13.08
N ALA A 194 -17.62 -21.35 12.72
CA ALA A 194 -17.14 -22.58 12.09
C ALA A 194 -17.41 -23.86 12.91
N PRO A 195 -17.26 -23.89 14.26
CA PRO A 195 -17.58 -25.08 15.05
C PRO A 195 -19.05 -25.53 14.94
N LEU A 196 -19.98 -24.58 14.73
CA LEU A 196 -21.38 -24.93 14.54
C LEU A 196 -21.61 -25.63 13.19
N SER A 197 -20.86 -25.22 12.16
CA SER A 197 -20.89 -25.83 10.83
C SER A 197 -20.25 -27.22 10.81
N THR A 198 -19.13 -27.41 11.51
CA THR A 198 -18.48 -28.73 11.58
C THR A 198 -19.36 -29.75 12.29
N MET A 199 -20.08 -29.37 13.35
CA MET A 199 -21.04 -30.28 14.00
C MET A 199 -22.20 -30.69 13.09
N ALA A 200 -22.69 -29.78 12.23
CA ALA A 200 -23.74 -30.08 11.27
C ALA A 200 -23.27 -30.93 10.07
N SER A 201 -21.95 -31.02 9.84
CA SER A 201 -21.35 -31.70 8.70
C SER A 201 -21.36 -33.23 8.78
N VAL A 202 -21.83 -33.80 9.91
CA VAL A 202 -22.04 -35.26 10.08
C VAL A 202 -22.94 -35.84 8.99
N ILE A 203 -23.85 -35.02 8.44
CA ILE A 203 -24.60 -35.35 7.23
C ILE A 203 -24.19 -34.35 6.12
N PRO A 204 -23.61 -34.80 4.99
CA PRO A 204 -22.99 -33.93 3.98
C PRO A 204 -23.88 -32.81 3.42
N ILE A 205 -25.18 -33.05 3.29
CA ILE A 205 -26.16 -32.07 2.79
C ILE A 205 -26.34 -30.91 3.79
N PHE A 206 -26.39 -31.22 5.09
CA PHE A 206 -26.55 -30.21 6.14
C PHE A 206 -25.27 -29.39 6.33
N GLY A 207 -24.09 -29.99 6.18
CA GLY A 207 -22.82 -29.26 6.26
C GLY A 207 -22.73 -28.09 5.26
N ARG A 208 -23.10 -28.30 3.99
CA ARG A 208 -23.06 -27.24 2.96
C ARG A 208 -24.09 -26.12 3.23
N ILE A 209 -25.29 -26.48 3.66
CA ILE A 209 -26.36 -25.51 3.96
C ILE A 209 -26.00 -24.69 5.19
N VAL A 210 -25.52 -25.32 6.26
CA VAL A 210 -25.15 -24.65 7.51
C VAL A 210 -23.90 -23.80 7.32
N GLY A 211 -22.90 -24.25 6.56
CA GLY A 211 -21.75 -23.42 6.22
C GLY A 211 -22.13 -22.18 5.41
N GLY A 212 -23.00 -22.33 4.41
CA GLY A 212 -23.54 -21.19 3.65
C GLY A 212 -24.35 -20.23 4.51
N ALA A 213 -25.20 -20.75 5.39
CA ALA A 213 -25.97 -19.94 6.34
C ALA A 213 -25.06 -19.20 7.33
N ALA A 214 -24.04 -19.87 7.88
CA ALA A 214 -23.05 -19.26 8.77
C ALA A 214 -22.27 -18.14 8.08
N ALA A 215 -21.89 -18.31 6.81
CA ALA A 215 -21.27 -17.25 6.00
C ALA A 215 -22.22 -16.05 5.81
N LEU A 216 -23.49 -16.29 5.46
CA LEU A 216 -24.49 -15.21 5.32
C LEU A 216 -24.71 -14.46 6.64
N VAL A 217 -24.81 -15.18 7.76
CA VAL A 217 -24.94 -14.57 9.10
C VAL A 217 -23.68 -13.77 9.45
N SER A 218 -22.50 -14.30 9.16
CA SER A 218 -21.22 -13.60 9.39
C SER A 218 -21.16 -12.29 8.61
N LEU A 219 -21.59 -12.30 7.34
CA LEU A 219 -21.65 -11.10 6.52
C LEU A 219 -22.69 -10.09 7.03
N ALA A 220 -23.87 -10.58 7.43
CA ALA A 220 -24.95 -9.77 7.98
C ALA A 220 -24.57 -9.08 9.29
N ILE A 221 -23.63 -9.64 10.06
CA ILE A 221 -23.08 -9.03 11.28
C ILE A 221 -21.87 -8.14 10.96
N ALA A 222 -20.95 -8.61 10.12
CA ALA A 222 -19.69 -7.93 9.82
C ALA A 222 -19.90 -6.59 9.10
N VAL A 223 -20.84 -6.50 8.16
CA VAL A 223 -21.06 -5.26 7.40
C VAL A 223 -21.60 -4.13 8.30
N PRO A 224 -22.68 -4.32 9.09
CA PRO A 224 -23.16 -3.28 10.00
C PRO A 224 -22.12 -2.86 11.05
N LEU A 225 -21.41 -3.82 11.65
CA LEU A 225 -20.36 -3.51 12.62
C LEU A 225 -19.19 -2.75 11.98
N SER A 226 -18.78 -3.11 10.77
CA SER A 226 -17.75 -2.37 10.03
C SER A 226 -18.19 -0.95 9.72
N ILE A 227 -19.45 -0.74 9.32
CA ILE A 227 -20.03 0.60 9.12
C ILE A 227 -20.00 1.39 10.43
N LEU A 228 -20.37 0.79 11.56
CA LEU A 228 -20.32 1.45 12.87
C LEU A 228 -18.89 1.84 13.24
N VAL A 229 -17.91 0.94 13.11
CA VAL A 229 -16.49 1.24 13.37
C VAL A 229 -16.01 2.40 12.49
N ILE A 230 -16.34 2.40 11.20
CA ILE A 230 -16.03 3.48 10.27
C ILE A 230 -16.69 4.80 10.70
N ALA A 231 -17.94 4.74 11.15
CA ALA A 231 -18.69 5.92 11.59
C ALA A 231 -18.10 6.53 12.87
N PHE A 232 -17.72 5.70 13.84
CA PHE A 232 -17.01 6.14 15.05
C PHE A 232 -15.67 6.79 14.71
N ALA A 233 -14.89 6.22 13.79
CA ALA A 233 -13.65 6.83 13.33
C ALA A 233 -13.88 8.22 12.71
N TRP A 234 -14.98 8.40 11.96
CA TRP A 234 -15.34 9.71 11.41
C TRP A 234 -15.76 10.74 12.46
N LEU A 235 -16.21 10.36 13.66
CA LEU A 235 -16.57 11.34 14.69
C LEU A 235 -15.37 12.21 15.12
N ALA A 236 -14.16 11.66 15.09
CA ALA A 236 -12.95 12.40 15.45
C ALA A 236 -12.56 13.46 14.40
N TYR A 237 -12.76 13.17 13.11
CA TYR A 237 -12.23 14.02 12.02
C TYR A 237 -13.32 14.76 11.23
N ARG A 238 -14.55 14.23 11.19
CA ARG A 238 -15.74 14.82 10.52
C ARG A 238 -17.03 14.46 11.27
N PRO A 239 -17.32 15.15 12.40
CA PRO A 239 -18.43 14.81 13.31
C PRO A 239 -19.80 14.65 12.63
N ILE A 240 -20.14 15.54 11.68
CA ILE A 240 -21.44 15.53 10.99
C ILE A 240 -21.61 14.26 10.14
N LEU A 241 -20.57 13.85 9.40
CA LEU A 241 -20.61 12.62 8.60
C LEU A 241 -20.68 11.38 9.49
N GLY A 242 -19.89 11.35 10.57
CA GLY A 242 -19.92 10.25 11.54
C GLY A 242 -21.29 10.08 12.18
N ALA A 243 -21.90 11.18 12.67
CA ALA A 243 -23.23 11.16 13.26
C ALA A 243 -24.31 10.69 12.26
N GLY A 244 -24.26 11.17 11.01
CA GLY A 244 -25.17 10.73 9.95
C GLY A 244 -25.09 9.23 9.66
N LEU A 245 -23.87 8.67 9.62
CA LEU A 245 -23.67 7.22 9.44
C LEU A 245 -24.20 6.40 10.62
N ILE A 246 -24.01 6.88 11.86
CA ILE A 246 -24.54 6.21 13.06
C ILE A 246 -26.08 6.22 13.04
N LEU A 247 -26.69 7.36 12.72
CA LEU A 247 -28.15 7.46 12.61
C LEU A 247 -28.70 6.54 11.54
N LEU A 248 -28.03 6.44 10.38
CA LEU A 248 -28.40 5.52 9.32
C LEU A 248 -28.32 4.06 9.79
N ALA A 249 -27.24 3.69 10.48
CA ALA A 249 -27.09 2.33 11.03
C ALA A 249 -28.20 2.00 12.05
N ILE A 250 -28.55 2.93 12.93
CA ILE A 250 -29.65 2.79 13.88
C ILE A 250 -31.00 2.65 13.14
N ALA A 251 -31.25 3.47 12.12
CA ALA A 251 -32.49 3.43 11.35
C ALA A 251 -32.67 2.10 10.61
N VAL A 252 -31.61 1.58 9.98
CA VAL A 252 -31.62 0.26 9.32
C VAL A 252 -31.85 -0.85 10.35
N GLY A 253 -31.15 -0.82 11.48
CA GLY A 253 -31.34 -1.79 12.57
C GLY A 253 -32.76 -1.78 13.13
N TYR A 254 -33.33 -0.60 13.36
CA TYR A 254 -34.72 -0.44 13.80
C TYR A 254 -35.72 -0.94 12.76
N GLY A 255 -35.50 -0.65 11.47
CA GLY A 255 -36.35 -1.13 10.38
C GLY A 255 -36.37 -2.65 10.29
N LEU A 256 -35.21 -3.30 10.37
CA LEU A 256 -35.10 -4.76 10.38
C LEU A 256 -35.78 -5.37 11.61
N TRP A 257 -35.58 -4.80 12.80
CA TRP A 257 -36.24 -5.25 14.02
C TRP A 257 -37.76 -5.13 13.94
N ARG A 258 -38.27 -4.03 13.39
CA ARG A 258 -39.71 -3.80 13.20
C ARG A 258 -40.32 -4.74 12.15
N TRP A 259 -39.55 -5.15 11.15
CA TRP A 259 -40.03 -6.07 10.11
C TRP A 259 -40.09 -7.53 10.59
N HIS A 260 -39.27 -7.90 11.57
CA HIS A 260 -39.28 -9.22 12.20
C HIS A 260 -40.26 -9.38 13.38
N LYS A 261 -40.91 -8.28 13.81
CA LYS A 261 -41.96 -8.26 14.84
C LYS A 261 -43.34 -8.27 14.20
#